data_AF-A0AA35X1Y8-F1
#
_entry.id   AF-A0AA35X1Y8-F1
#
_cell.length_a   1.000
_cell.length_b   1.000
_cell.length_c   1.000
_cell.angle_alpha   90.00
_cell.angle_beta   90.00
_cell.angle_gamma   90.00
#
_symmetry.space_group_name_H-M   'P 1'
#
loop_
_entity.id
_entity.type
_entity.pdbx_description
1 polymer ?
#
loop_
_entity_poly.entity_id
_entity_poly.type
_entity_poly.pdbx_seq_one_letter_code
_entity_poly.pdbx_strand_id
1 'polypeptide(L)'
;MLCSLLCPQDLSRLGRDIRKVVIIDNSPQSYIFHPDNAVPVTSWFDDPNDSELLDLIPFFEALDKVDNVLTVLGRSQLQTPSPTSSQNDPSFHDPQQEEL
;
A
#
# COMPACT_ATOMS: atom_id res chain seq x y z
N MET A 1 -18.49 6.22 -9.00
CA MET A 1 -17.56 7.02 -8.17
C MET A 1 -16.28 6.21 -7.95
N LEU A 2 -15.61 5.79 -9.04
CA LEU A 2 -14.45 4.86 -9.02
C LEU A 2 -13.13 5.55 -9.45
N CYS A 3 -13.17 6.84 -9.75
CA CYS A 3 -12.00 7.55 -10.30
C CYS A 3 -10.86 7.73 -9.26
N SER A 4 -11.16 7.57 -7.97
CA SER A 4 -10.18 7.71 -6.89
C SER A 4 -9.20 6.53 -6.79
N LEU A 5 -9.57 5.33 -7.26
CA LEU A 5 -8.75 4.12 -7.09
C LEU A 5 -7.64 3.96 -8.15
N LEU A 6 -7.67 4.78 -9.21
CA LEU A 6 -6.76 4.67 -10.37
C LEU A 6 -5.92 5.94 -10.62
N CYS A 7 -5.92 6.90 -9.71
CA CYS A 7 -5.16 8.14 -9.87
C CYS A 7 -3.89 8.09 -9.01
N PRO A 8 -2.71 7.81 -9.60
CA PRO A 8 -1.44 7.91 -8.90
C PRO A 8 -1.25 9.26 -8.20
N GLN A 9 -0.89 9.20 -6.92
CA GLN A 9 -0.56 10.36 -6.11
C GLN A 9 0.95 10.60 -6.21
N ASP A 10 1.32 11.72 -6.83
CA ASP A 10 2.71 12.17 -6.83
C ASP A 10 3.00 13.04 -5.60
N LEU A 11 3.64 12.43 -4.60
CA LEU A 11 4.02 13.09 -3.34
C LEU A 11 5.01 14.24 -3.52
N SER A 12 5.79 14.24 -4.60
CA SER A 12 6.73 15.34 -4.88
C SER A 12 6.02 16.69 -5.02
N ARG A 13 4.71 16.65 -5.36
CA ARG A 13 3.86 17.82 -5.54
C ARG A 13 3.29 18.39 -4.24
N LEU A 14 3.49 17.72 -3.09
CA LEU A 14 3.00 18.20 -1.79
C LEU A 14 3.82 19.35 -1.21
N GLY A 15 5.02 19.63 -1.75
CA GLY A 15 5.90 20.68 -1.22
C GLY A 15 6.47 20.37 0.17
N ARG A 16 6.48 19.09 0.56
CA ARG A 16 7.04 18.59 1.84
C ARG A 16 8.27 17.73 1.55
N ASP A 17 9.16 17.60 2.53
CA ASP A 17 10.29 16.67 2.44
C ASP A 17 9.75 15.23 2.39
N ILE A 18 9.98 14.54 1.28
CA ILE A 18 9.51 13.17 1.03
C ILE A 18 9.97 12.18 2.11
N ARG A 19 11.08 12.45 2.77
CA ARG A 19 11.61 11.65 3.89
C ARG A 19 10.75 11.73 5.15
N LYS A 20 9.75 12.61 5.17
CA LYS A 20 8.80 12.82 6.27
C LYS A 20 7.34 12.66 5.84
N VAL A 21 7.10 11.98 4.72
CA VAL A 21 5.75 11.78 4.16
C VAL A 21 5.47 10.30 4.00
N VAL A 22 4.24 9.90 4.33
CA VAL A 22 3.74 8.53 4.18
C VAL A 22 2.38 8.59 3.45
N ILE A 23 2.11 7.62 2.57
CA ILE A 23 0.78 7.36 2.01
C ILE A 23 0.20 6.14 2.71
N ILE A 24 -1.07 6.23 3.08
CA ILE A 24 -1.86 5.08 3.55
C ILE A 24 -3.01 4.94 2.57
N ASP A 25 -3.04 3.83 1.85
CA ASP A 25 -4.03 3.59 0.79
C ASP A 25 -4.24 2.08 0.60
N ASN A 26 -5.44 1.70 0.20
CA ASN A 26 -5.83 0.33 -0.10
C ASN A 26 -5.62 -0.05 -1.57
N SER A 27 -5.20 0.89 -2.42
CA SER A 27 -4.92 0.70 -3.84
C SER A 27 -3.42 0.86 -4.15
N PRO A 28 -2.73 -0.21 -4.58
CA PRO A 28 -1.34 -0.14 -5.02
C PRO A 28 -1.06 0.89 -6.11
N GLN A 29 -2.04 1.16 -6.96
CA GLN A 29 -1.96 2.11 -8.05
C GLN A 29 -1.83 3.55 -7.54
N SER A 30 -2.36 3.87 -6.35
CA SER A 30 -2.31 5.21 -5.76
C SER A 30 -0.89 5.66 -5.41
N TYR A 31 0.03 4.75 -5.12
CA TYR A 31 1.39 5.08 -4.67
C TYR A 31 2.49 4.58 -5.60
N ILE A 32 2.18 4.27 -6.87
CA ILE A 32 3.15 3.75 -7.84
C ILE A 32 4.37 4.67 -8.07
N PHE A 33 4.23 5.99 -7.85
CA PHE A 33 5.34 6.94 -7.95
C PHE A 33 6.24 6.98 -6.70
N HIS A 34 5.73 6.53 -5.55
CA HIS A 34 6.42 6.57 -4.26
C HIS A 34 6.14 5.30 -3.44
N PRO A 35 6.46 4.09 -3.95
CA PRO A 35 6.10 2.84 -3.28
C PRO A 35 6.81 2.67 -1.92
N ASP A 36 8.00 3.24 -1.77
CA ASP A 36 8.76 3.22 -0.52
C ASP A 36 8.16 4.14 0.57
N ASN A 37 7.23 5.02 0.20
CA ASN A 37 6.48 5.87 1.12
C ASN A 37 5.14 5.25 1.53
N ALA A 38 4.78 4.06 1.03
CA ALA A 38 3.45 3.50 1.21
C ALA A 38 3.36 2.55 2.41
N VAL A 39 2.28 2.70 3.18
CA VAL A 39 1.77 1.71 4.12
C VAL A 39 0.44 1.19 3.54
N PRO A 40 0.45 0.00 2.90
CA PRO A 40 -0.78 -0.57 2.37
C PRO A 40 -1.73 -0.94 3.51
N VAL A 41 -3.02 -0.70 3.31
CA VAL A 41 -4.10 -1.14 4.21
C VAL A 41 -5.12 -1.95 3.45
N THR A 42 -5.87 -2.79 4.14
CA THR A 42 -6.97 -3.54 3.55
C THR A 42 -8.18 -2.63 3.30
N SER A 43 -9.03 -3.05 2.37
CA SER A 43 -10.30 -2.35 2.12
C SER A 43 -11.28 -2.69 3.23
N TRP A 44 -11.87 -1.66 3.85
CA TRP A 44 -12.91 -1.85 4.84
C TRP A 44 -14.26 -2.16 4.18
N PHE A 45 -14.94 -3.21 4.64
CA PHE A 45 -16.24 -3.66 4.12
C PHE A 45 -17.26 -3.88 5.24
N ASP A 46 -17.67 -2.80 5.92
CA ASP A 46 -18.72 -2.82 6.95
C ASP A 46 -18.46 -3.78 8.14
N ASP A 47 -17.21 -4.16 8.41
CA ASP A 47 -16.87 -4.98 9.59
C ASP A 47 -16.73 -4.08 10.83
N PRO A 48 -17.59 -4.24 11.86
CA PRO A 48 -17.51 -3.47 13.09
C PRO A 48 -16.34 -3.89 14.00
N ASN A 49 -15.66 -5.00 13.71
CA ASN A 49 -14.49 -5.48 14.45
C ASN A 49 -13.17 -5.11 13.77
N ASP A 50 -13.22 -4.44 12.61
CA ASP A 50 -12.00 -3.98 11.94
C ASP A 50 -11.25 -3.00 12.85
N SER A 51 -9.99 -3.36 13.15
CA SER A 51 -9.08 -2.57 13.97
C SER A 51 -7.83 -2.14 13.23
N GLU A 52 -7.75 -2.33 11.90
CA GLU A 52 -6.49 -2.21 11.16
C GLU A 52 -5.83 -0.83 11.35
N LEU A 53 -6.62 0.24 11.28
CA LEU A 53 -6.12 1.60 11.50
C LEU A 53 -5.69 1.86 12.95
N LEU A 54 -6.34 1.20 13.92
CA LEU A 54 -5.94 1.28 15.34
C LEU A 54 -4.61 0.55 15.56
N ASP A 55 -4.44 -0.59 14.90
CA ASP A 55 -3.23 -1.41 14.99
C ASP A 55 -2.01 -0.72 14.37
N LEU A 56 -2.21 0.25 13.47
CA LEU A 56 -1.16 1.10 12.91
C LEU A 56 -0.68 2.22 13.85
N ILE A 57 -1.41 2.56 14.92
CA ILE A 57 -1.04 3.67 15.81
C ILE A 57 0.37 3.49 16.42
N PRO A 58 0.71 2.35 17.05
CA PRO A 58 2.04 2.17 17.64
C PRO A 58 3.16 2.21 16.59
N PHE A 59 2.86 1.77 15.37
CA PHE A 59 3.79 1.85 14.24
C PHE A 59 4.08 3.30 13.86
N PHE A 60 3.05 4.15 13.74
CA PHE A 60 3.24 5.57 13.44
C PHE A 60 3.91 6.34 14.58
N GLU A 61 3.65 6.00 15.84
CA GLU A 61 4.37 6.56 16.99
C GLU A 61 5.87 6.22 16.99
N ALA A 62 6.24 5.06 16.46
CA ALA A 62 7.65 4.71 16.26
C ALA A 62 8.23 5.46 15.05
N LEU A 63 7.45 5.61 13.98
CA LEU A 63 7.86 6.28 12.75
C LEU A 63 8.08 7.79 12.94
N ASP A 64 7.33 8.44 13.83
CA ASP A 64 7.54 9.85 14.20
C ASP A 64 8.94 10.14 14.78
N LYS A 65 9.58 9.12 15.37
CA LYS A 65 10.88 9.25 16.02
C LYS A 65 12.07 9.12 15.04
N VAL A 66 11.83 8.79 13.77
CA VAL A 66 12.90 8.64 12.77
C VAL A 66 13.03 9.88 11.90
N ASP A 67 14.27 10.25 11.57
CA ASP A 67 14.53 11.41 10.71
C ASP A 67 14.12 11.17 9.24
N ASN A 68 14.10 9.92 8.81
CA ASN A 68 13.74 9.51 7.45
C ASN A 68 12.89 8.24 7.48
N VAL A 69 11.60 8.38 7.17
CA VAL A 69 10.61 7.29 7.18
C VAL A 69 10.96 6.17 6.20
N LEU A 70 11.65 6.49 5.10
CA LEU A 70 12.07 5.53 4.07
C LEU A 70 13.04 4.47 4.61
N THR A 71 13.78 4.79 5.68
CA THR A 71 14.71 3.83 6.31
C THR A 71 13.97 2.66 6.97
N VAL A 72 12.72 2.89 7.37
CA VAL A 72 11.83 1.90 7.96
C VAL A 72 10.95 1.28 6.89
N LEU A 73 10.30 2.11 6.05
CA LEU A 73 9.31 1.67 5.06
C LEU A 73 9.93 0.97 3.84
N GLY A 74 11.02 1.47 3.28
CA GLY A 74 11.67 0.92 2.08
C GLY A 74 12.29 -0.48 2.29
N ARG A 75 12.42 -0.94 3.54
CA ARG A 75 12.84 -2.32 3.86
C ARG A 75 11.68 -3.31 3.86
N SER A 76 10.45 -2.84 4.05
CA SER A 76 9.27 -3.68 4.22
C SER A 76 8.73 -4.22 2.88
N GLN A 77 9.12 -3.64 1.74
CA GLN A 77 8.63 -4.03 0.41
C GLN A 77 9.42 -5.19 -0.24
N LEU A 78 10.45 -5.74 0.42
CA LEU A 78 11.15 -6.96 -0.01
C LEU A 78 10.56 -8.20 0.69
N GLN A 79 9.28 -8.50 0.44
CA GLN A 79 8.73 -9.86 0.58
C GLN A 79 7.32 -9.96 0.00
N THR A 80 7.25 -10.27 -1.29
CA THR A 80 6.40 -11.39 -1.74
C THR A 80 7.34 -12.43 -2.35
N PRO A 81 7.36 -13.68 -1.86
CA PRO A 81 8.06 -14.73 -2.58
C PRO A 81 7.34 -14.94 -3.92
N SER A 82 8.01 -14.62 -5.02
CA SER A 82 7.58 -15.05 -6.35
C SER A 82 7.53 -16.59 -6.37
N PRO A 83 6.38 -17.23 -6.66
CA PRO A 83 6.39 -18.65 -6.93
C PRO A 83 7.07 -18.86 -8.28
N THR A 84 8.32 -19.30 -8.24
CA THR A 84 9.04 -19.71 -9.45
C THR A 84 8.72 -21.18 -9.72
N SER A 85 8.36 -21.44 -10.98
CA SER A 85 8.40 -22.71 -11.72
C SER A 85 7.28 -23.75 -11.52
N SER A 86 6.49 -23.86 -12.60
CA SER A 86 6.03 -25.10 -13.24
C SER A 86 5.03 -25.98 -12.48
N GLN A 87 3.74 -25.76 -12.76
CA GLN A 87 2.79 -26.84 -13.00
C GLN A 87 1.61 -26.32 -13.82
N ASN A 88 1.35 -27.00 -14.95
CA ASN A 88 0.20 -26.76 -15.81
C ASN A 88 -1.07 -27.14 -15.03
N ASP A 89 -1.91 -26.16 -14.69
CA ASP A 89 -3.26 -26.41 -14.18
C ASP A 89 -4.24 -25.43 -14.84
N PRO A 90 -5.21 -25.89 -15.64
CA PRO A 90 -6.18 -25.03 -16.29
C PRO A 90 -7.39 -24.83 -15.36
N SER A 91 -7.23 -24.09 -14.27
CA SER A 91 -8.37 -23.61 -13.49
C SER A 91 -7.94 -22.51 -12.50
N PHE A 92 -7.74 -21.31 -13.02
CA PHE A 92 -8.07 -20.11 -12.26
C PHE A 92 -8.60 -19.06 -13.24
N HIS A 93 -9.89 -19.17 -13.55
CA HIS A 93 -10.62 -18.10 -14.20
C HIS A 93 -10.92 -17.08 -13.08
N ASP A 94 -10.08 -16.06 -12.96
CA ASP A 94 -10.43 -14.87 -12.20
C ASP A 94 -11.55 -14.15 -12.98
N PRO A 95 -12.78 -14.05 -12.47
CA PRO A 95 -13.89 -13.42 -13.20
C PRO A 95 -13.88 -11.89 -13.09
N GLN A 96 -12.89 -11.26 -12.44
CA GLN A 96 -12.98 -9.83 -12.11
C GLN A 96 -11.94 -8.92 -12.79
N GLN A 97 -11.21 -9.43 -13.79
CA GLN A 97 -10.42 -8.57 -14.70
C GLN A 97 -11.13 -8.32 -16.03
N GLU A 98 -12.44 -8.06 -16.00
CA GLU A 98 -13.17 -7.59 -17.19
C GLU A 98 -14.50 -6.93 -16.81
N GLU A 99 -14.49 -5.85 -16.03
CA GLU A 99 -15.49 -4.77 -16.13
C GLU A 99 -15.11 -3.58 -15.22
N LEU A 100 -14.86 -2.42 -15.86
CA LEU A 100 -14.95 -1.03 -15.36
C LEU A 100 -13.92 -0.52 -14.33
#